data_AF-A0A957EPL0-F1
#
_entry.id   AF-A0A957EPL0-F1
#
_cell.length_a   1.000
_cell.length_b   1.000
_cell.length_c   1.000
_cell.angle_alpha   90.00
_cell.angle_beta   90.00
_cell.angle_gamma   90.00
#
_symmetry.space_group_name_H-M   'P 1'
#
loop_
_entity.id
_entity.type
_entity.pdbx_description
1 polymer ?
#
loop_
_entity_poly.entity_id
_entity_poly.type
_entity_poly.pdbx_seq_one_letter_code
_entity_poly.pdbx_strand_id
1 'polypeptide(L)'
;MVNTNKTPTFNMKVVVQETGIKPDTLRAWERRYGLPEPDRTQGGHRLYSQYDIDLLKWLLSRQEEGMSISRAAKLWRQMEEEGRDPLLLTDSIAPTETAKTDLNISGDMIAKTREAWLRSCLDYNEPEAQRILVQAFALYPVELVCSEVLQKGLSEIGKGWYEGRVSVQQEHFTSSLAVRQLEVMLSSMTQASRHGRILVACPPNEQHTFGALVLTLLLRRRGWEVIYLGANVPVQRLEESLTTINPHLVVVSAQTLQSASTMLEMANLLQRVGIPLAYGGLVFNQIPALRQHIAGHFLGEDLQKAPHTIEQLFHSPREQHQPKQATAQHLEAIDHFSRHRPEIEAQVQATMRHNDLPPDLLKFTNQELGNNLTAALQLGDVTLLEPNISWVAGLLNNYQYQLPQQLLDQYIQTYRTAIQQHLDPEKGKLILDWFADLH
;
A
#
# COMPACT_ATOMS: atom_id res chain seq x y z
N MET A 1 -18.62 -8.41 -33.46
CA MET A 1 -20.04 -8.47 -33.84
C MET A 1 -20.87 -8.75 -32.60
N VAL A 2 -21.36 -7.71 -31.92
CA VAL A 2 -22.29 -7.88 -30.80
C VAL A 2 -23.65 -8.29 -31.38
N ASN A 3 -24.11 -9.46 -30.97
CA ASN A 3 -25.31 -10.08 -31.51
C ASN A 3 -26.53 -9.51 -30.74
N THR A 4 -27.21 -8.50 -31.30
CA THR A 4 -28.41 -7.86 -30.72
C THR A 4 -29.66 -8.75 -30.80
N ASN A 5 -29.49 -10.05 -30.66
CA ASN A 5 -30.57 -11.02 -30.78
C ASN A 5 -31.40 -11.03 -29.49
N LYS A 6 -32.52 -10.32 -29.53
CA LYS A 6 -33.54 -10.27 -28.46
C LYS A 6 -34.46 -11.50 -28.44
N THR A 7 -34.19 -12.53 -29.24
CA THR A 7 -35.02 -13.76 -29.25
C THR A 7 -34.80 -14.56 -27.97
N PRO A 8 -35.85 -14.80 -27.15
CA PRO A 8 -35.75 -15.47 -25.85
C PRO A 8 -35.52 -16.98 -26.03
N THR A 9 -34.25 -17.41 -25.89
CA THR A 9 -33.84 -18.80 -26.21
C THR A 9 -33.24 -19.54 -25.00
N PHE A 10 -32.71 -18.80 -24.03
CA PHE A 10 -31.95 -19.38 -22.91
C PHE A 10 -32.79 -19.53 -21.65
N ASN A 11 -32.64 -20.67 -20.97
CA ASN A 11 -33.27 -20.88 -19.67
C ASN A 11 -32.40 -20.33 -18.53
N MET A 12 -32.99 -20.23 -17.33
CA MET A 12 -32.33 -19.71 -16.13
C MET A 12 -31.00 -20.41 -15.78
N LYS A 13 -30.85 -21.71 -16.08
CA LYS A 13 -29.60 -22.43 -15.79
C LYS A 13 -28.44 -21.91 -16.64
N VAL A 14 -28.71 -21.65 -17.92
CA VAL A 14 -27.70 -21.10 -18.85
C VAL A 14 -27.26 -19.70 -18.40
N VAL A 15 -28.20 -18.85 -18.01
CA VAL A 15 -27.89 -17.49 -17.55
C VAL A 15 -27.03 -17.50 -16.28
N VAL A 16 -27.32 -18.38 -15.33
CA VAL A 16 -26.52 -18.53 -14.10
C VAL A 16 -25.11 -19.00 -14.42
N GLN A 17 -24.95 -19.92 -15.37
CA GLN A 17 -23.63 -20.41 -15.80
C GLN A 17 -22.82 -19.31 -16.49
N GLU A 18 -23.46 -18.47 -17.31
CA GLU A 18 -22.81 -17.41 -18.08
C GLU A 18 -22.49 -16.15 -17.27
N THR A 19 -23.28 -15.84 -16.23
CA THR A 19 -23.15 -14.60 -15.46
C THR A 19 -22.64 -14.83 -14.04
N GLY A 20 -22.68 -16.06 -13.53
CA GLY A 20 -22.37 -16.38 -12.13
C GLY A 20 -23.42 -15.87 -11.13
N ILE A 21 -24.49 -15.21 -11.57
CA ILE A 21 -25.52 -14.63 -10.69
C ILE A 21 -26.48 -15.74 -10.23
N LYS A 22 -26.70 -15.84 -8.91
CA LYS A 22 -27.64 -16.83 -8.34
C LYS A 22 -29.09 -16.55 -8.82
N PRO A 23 -29.92 -17.60 -9.04
CA PRO A 23 -31.31 -17.47 -9.49
C PRO A 23 -32.16 -16.49 -8.68
N ASP A 24 -32.01 -16.48 -7.34
CA ASP A 24 -32.79 -15.59 -6.47
C ASP A 24 -32.36 -14.12 -6.59
N THR A 25 -31.08 -13.88 -6.89
CA THR A 25 -30.56 -12.53 -7.17
C THR A 25 -31.10 -12.00 -8.49
N LEU A 26 -31.14 -12.82 -9.55
CA LEU A 26 -31.75 -12.47 -10.84
C LEU A 26 -33.23 -12.10 -10.68
N ARG A 27 -33.99 -12.92 -9.92
CA ARG A 27 -35.40 -12.64 -9.61
C ARG A 27 -35.57 -11.36 -8.80
N ALA A 28 -34.65 -11.11 -7.86
CA ALA A 28 -34.66 -9.89 -7.07
C ALA A 28 -34.39 -8.65 -7.92
N TRP A 29 -33.47 -8.73 -8.90
CA TRP A 29 -33.15 -7.62 -9.80
C TRP A 29 -34.28 -7.33 -10.79
N GLU A 30 -34.86 -8.36 -11.39
CA GLU A 30 -36.08 -8.23 -12.22
C GLU A 30 -37.19 -7.53 -11.43
N ARG A 31 -37.45 -7.95 -10.19
CA ARG A 31 -38.51 -7.35 -9.36
C ARG A 31 -38.21 -5.91 -8.92
N ARG A 32 -36.94 -5.61 -8.59
CA ARG A 32 -36.56 -4.31 -7.98
C ARG A 32 -36.24 -3.24 -9.00
N TYR A 33 -35.65 -3.63 -10.12
CA TYR A 33 -35.11 -2.71 -11.12
C TYR A 33 -35.75 -2.89 -12.49
N GLY A 34 -36.60 -3.91 -12.65
CA GLY A 34 -37.20 -4.26 -13.93
C GLY A 34 -36.17 -4.75 -14.93
N LEU A 35 -35.00 -5.25 -14.50
CA LEU A 35 -33.92 -5.66 -15.38
C LEU A 35 -33.30 -7.00 -14.92
N PRO A 36 -33.04 -7.96 -15.84
CA PRO A 36 -33.53 -7.99 -17.23
C PRO A 36 -35.05 -8.18 -17.30
N GLU A 37 -35.62 -8.06 -18.51
CA GLU A 37 -37.06 -8.27 -18.79
C GLU A 37 -37.27 -9.58 -19.57
N PRO A 38 -37.13 -10.76 -18.95
CA PRO A 38 -37.25 -12.02 -19.66
C PRO A 38 -38.69 -12.34 -20.07
N ASP A 39 -38.84 -12.93 -21.26
CA ASP A 39 -40.10 -13.48 -21.73
C ASP A 39 -40.52 -14.71 -20.92
N ARG A 40 -41.80 -15.09 -21.03
CA ARG A 40 -42.34 -16.28 -20.36
C ARG A 40 -42.86 -17.30 -21.34
N THR A 41 -42.57 -18.57 -21.09
CA THR A 41 -43.20 -19.69 -21.81
C THR A 41 -44.69 -19.78 -21.47
N GLN A 42 -45.46 -20.53 -22.25
CA GLN A 42 -46.85 -20.86 -21.93
C GLN A 42 -47.00 -21.53 -20.54
N GLY A 43 -45.95 -22.18 -20.04
CA GLY A 43 -45.88 -22.76 -18.69
C GLY A 43 -45.42 -21.80 -17.59
N GLY A 44 -45.22 -20.51 -17.90
CA GLY A 44 -44.85 -19.48 -16.93
C GLY A 44 -43.37 -19.43 -16.53
N HIS A 45 -42.49 -20.20 -17.21
CA HIS A 45 -41.05 -20.18 -16.96
C HIS A 45 -40.36 -19.04 -17.73
N ARG A 46 -39.34 -18.42 -17.12
CA ARG A 46 -38.56 -17.33 -17.72
C ARG A 46 -37.62 -17.85 -18.81
N LEU A 47 -37.64 -17.19 -19.96
CA LEU A 47 -36.70 -17.33 -21.06
C LEU A 47 -35.97 -16.01 -21.27
N TYR A 48 -34.66 -16.10 -21.38
CA TYR A 48 -33.75 -14.98 -21.54
C TYR A 48 -33.20 -14.97 -22.96
N SER A 49 -33.00 -13.79 -23.51
CA SER A 49 -32.32 -13.57 -24.78
C SER A 49 -30.80 -13.46 -24.57
N GLN A 50 -30.02 -13.46 -25.66
CA GLN A 50 -28.59 -13.14 -25.55
C GLN A 50 -28.39 -11.69 -25.06
N TYR A 51 -29.29 -10.79 -25.47
CA TYR A 51 -29.30 -9.39 -25.02
C TYR A 51 -29.43 -9.26 -23.50
N ASP A 52 -30.28 -10.09 -22.86
CA ASP A 52 -30.43 -10.10 -21.41
C ASP A 52 -29.16 -10.57 -20.69
N ILE A 53 -28.45 -11.55 -21.27
CA ILE A 53 -27.19 -12.04 -20.72
C ILE A 53 -26.11 -10.95 -20.81
N ASP A 54 -26.03 -10.26 -21.94
CA ASP A 54 -25.05 -9.21 -22.16
C ASP A 54 -25.34 -7.97 -21.29
N LEU A 55 -26.62 -7.64 -21.09
CA LEU A 55 -27.07 -6.64 -20.12
C LEU A 55 -26.62 -7.00 -18.70
N LEU A 56 -26.83 -8.25 -18.28
CA LEU A 56 -26.41 -8.72 -16.96
C LEU A 56 -24.88 -8.65 -16.80
N LYS A 57 -24.12 -9.03 -17.82
CA LYS A 57 -22.64 -8.90 -17.83
C LYS A 57 -22.21 -7.43 -17.76
N TRP A 58 -22.93 -6.53 -18.44
CA TRP A 58 -22.70 -5.09 -18.34
C TRP A 58 -22.97 -4.56 -16.93
N LEU A 59 -24.07 -4.96 -16.29
CA LEU A 59 -24.36 -4.56 -14.90
C LEU A 59 -23.28 -5.05 -13.93
N LEU A 60 -22.77 -6.27 -14.13
CA LEU A 60 -21.68 -6.83 -13.33
C LEU A 60 -20.36 -6.06 -13.54
N SER A 61 -20.01 -5.70 -14.78
CA SER A 61 -18.78 -4.93 -15.03
C SER A 61 -18.83 -3.54 -14.39
N ARG A 62 -19.99 -2.87 -14.42
CA ARG A 62 -20.19 -1.62 -13.67
C ARG A 62 -20.04 -1.83 -12.16
N GLN A 63 -20.49 -2.98 -11.64
CA GLN A 63 -20.33 -3.32 -10.23
C GLN A 63 -18.86 -3.54 -9.83
N GLU A 64 -18.08 -4.17 -10.70
CA GLU A 64 -16.63 -4.35 -10.52
C GLU A 64 -15.87 -3.01 -10.56
N GLU A 65 -16.37 -2.04 -11.35
CA GLU A 65 -15.90 -0.65 -11.36
C GLU A 65 -16.38 0.18 -10.15
N GLY A 66 -17.06 -0.45 -9.18
CA GLY A 66 -17.49 0.18 -7.93
C GLY A 66 -18.88 0.83 -7.95
N MET A 67 -19.66 0.66 -9.02
CA MET A 67 -21.03 1.15 -9.11
C MET A 67 -22.02 0.18 -8.42
N SER A 68 -22.97 0.68 -7.62
CA SER A 68 -24.03 -0.22 -7.13
C SER A 68 -24.93 -0.69 -8.28
N ILE A 69 -25.47 -1.91 -8.20
CA ILE A 69 -26.42 -2.43 -9.20
C ILE A 69 -27.64 -1.53 -9.37
N SER A 70 -28.10 -0.88 -8.29
CA SER A 70 -29.20 0.10 -8.39
C SER A 70 -28.84 1.31 -9.24
N ARG A 71 -27.61 1.82 -9.13
CA ARG A 71 -27.11 2.94 -9.95
C ARG A 71 -26.84 2.49 -11.38
N ALA A 72 -26.28 1.31 -11.58
CA ALA A 72 -26.05 0.73 -12.90
C ALA A 72 -27.38 0.48 -13.65
N ALA A 73 -28.40 -0.04 -12.96
CA ALA A 73 -29.73 -0.22 -13.53
C ALA A 73 -30.41 1.12 -13.88
N LYS A 74 -30.24 2.16 -13.05
CA LYS A 74 -30.75 3.50 -13.36
C LYS A 74 -30.06 4.10 -14.58
N LEU A 75 -28.74 3.92 -14.68
CA LEU A 75 -27.94 4.37 -15.82
C LEU A 75 -28.38 3.68 -17.12
N TRP A 76 -28.61 2.36 -17.05
CA TRP A 76 -29.14 1.58 -18.17
C TRP A 76 -30.46 2.15 -18.69
N ARG A 77 -31.43 2.40 -17.79
CA ARG A 77 -32.74 2.95 -18.16
C ARG A 77 -32.65 4.35 -18.76
N GLN A 78 -31.81 5.20 -18.20
CA GLN A 78 -31.59 6.53 -18.75
C GLN A 78 -31.03 6.46 -20.18
N MET A 79 -30.10 5.54 -20.45
CA MET A 79 -29.57 5.33 -21.80
C MET A 79 -30.64 4.79 -22.76
N GLU A 80 -31.48 3.85 -22.33
CA GLU A 80 -32.63 3.37 -23.11
C GLU A 80 -33.61 4.51 -23.45
N GLU A 81 -33.94 5.38 -22.50
CA GLU A 81 -34.81 6.55 -22.69
C GLU A 81 -34.22 7.58 -23.66
N GLU A 82 -32.89 7.75 -23.66
CA GLU A 82 -32.15 8.57 -24.62
C GLU A 82 -31.98 7.90 -26.00
N GLY A 83 -32.50 6.68 -26.19
CA GLY A 83 -32.41 5.92 -27.43
C GLY A 83 -31.01 5.35 -27.72
N ARG A 84 -30.15 5.25 -26.69
CA ARG A 84 -28.77 4.76 -26.78
C ARG A 84 -28.68 3.36 -26.20
N ASP A 85 -28.24 2.39 -26.99
CA ASP A 85 -28.03 1.01 -26.51
C ASP A 85 -26.65 0.88 -25.85
N PRO A 86 -26.56 0.59 -24.54
CA PRO A 86 -25.28 0.48 -23.83
C PRO A 86 -24.36 -0.63 -24.36
N LEU A 87 -24.93 -1.64 -25.04
CA LEU A 87 -24.17 -2.77 -25.58
C LEU A 87 -23.57 -2.49 -26.97
N LEU A 88 -24.07 -1.47 -27.69
CA LEU A 88 -23.54 -1.05 -29.00
C LEU A 88 -22.37 -0.06 -28.89
N LEU A 89 -22.04 0.39 -27.68
CA LEU A 89 -21.00 1.37 -27.40
C LEU A 89 -19.60 0.76 -27.19
N THR A 90 -19.44 -0.54 -27.36
CA THR A 90 -18.18 -1.26 -27.05
C THR A 90 -17.01 -1.00 -28.01
N ASP A 91 -17.21 -0.31 -29.14
CA ASP A 91 -16.13 -0.07 -30.11
C ASP A 91 -15.74 1.41 -30.32
N SER A 92 -16.33 2.39 -29.62
CA SER A 92 -15.86 3.79 -29.70
C SER A 92 -16.46 4.67 -28.60
N ILE A 93 -15.75 4.84 -27.48
CA ILE A 93 -15.94 6.00 -26.61
C ILE A 93 -14.57 6.55 -26.21
N ALA A 94 -14.12 7.55 -26.97
CA ALA A 94 -13.32 8.63 -26.43
C ALA A 94 -14.09 9.27 -25.26
N PRO A 95 -13.42 9.63 -24.14
CA PRO A 95 -14.08 9.91 -22.88
C PRO A 95 -15.03 11.10 -22.99
N THR A 96 -16.34 10.83 -22.92
CA THR A 96 -17.38 11.87 -22.87
C THR A 96 -17.38 12.55 -21.50
N GLU A 97 -17.46 13.88 -21.51
CA GLU A 97 -17.16 14.80 -20.40
C GLU A 97 -18.04 14.66 -19.14
N THR A 98 -19.17 13.95 -19.20
CA THR A 98 -20.12 13.80 -18.09
C THR A 98 -19.75 12.74 -17.06
N ALA A 99 -19.08 11.65 -17.46
CA ALA A 99 -18.56 10.64 -16.50
C ALA A 99 -17.35 11.18 -15.72
N LYS A 100 -16.57 12.08 -16.33
CA LYS A 100 -15.57 12.87 -15.62
C LYS A 100 -16.24 13.75 -14.58
N THR A 101 -17.40 14.35 -14.84
CA THR A 101 -18.01 15.28 -13.87
C THR A 101 -18.44 14.60 -12.57
N ASP A 102 -19.09 13.43 -12.58
CA ASP A 102 -19.56 12.77 -11.34
C ASP A 102 -18.44 12.14 -10.49
N LEU A 103 -17.43 11.53 -11.15
CA LEU A 103 -16.22 11.03 -10.50
C LEU A 103 -15.34 12.20 -10.03
N ASN A 104 -15.28 13.30 -10.79
CA ASN A 104 -14.64 14.53 -10.37
C ASN A 104 -15.40 15.21 -9.22
N ILE A 105 -16.74 15.19 -9.18
CA ILE A 105 -17.53 15.79 -8.09
C ILE A 105 -17.34 15.01 -6.80
N SER A 106 -17.38 13.67 -6.85
CA SER A 106 -17.14 12.83 -5.67
C SER A 106 -15.67 12.87 -5.25
N GLY A 107 -14.74 12.88 -6.21
CA GLY A 107 -13.31 13.04 -6.00
C GLY A 107 -12.93 14.42 -5.42
N ASP A 108 -13.55 15.49 -5.91
CA ASP A 108 -13.37 16.85 -5.44
C ASP A 108 -13.97 17.03 -4.04
N MET A 109 -15.13 16.42 -3.75
CA MET A 109 -15.70 16.45 -2.40
C MET A 109 -14.85 15.70 -1.36
N ILE A 110 -14.30 14.52 -1.71
CA ILE A 110 -13.44 13.80 -0.77
C ILE A 110 -12.07 14.46 -0.63
N ALA A 111 -11.54 15.07 -1.69
CA ALA A 111 -10.34 15.90 -1.62
C ALA A 111 -10.55 17.12 -0.70
N LYS A 112 -11.68 17.83 -0.83
CA LYS A 112 -12.05 18.92 0.11
C LYS A 112 -12.19 18.44 1.55
N THR A 113 -12.69 17.23 1.75
CA THR A 113 -12.77 16.60 3.08
C THR A 113 -11.37 16.36 3.64
N ARG A 114 -10.43 15.87 2.81
CA ARG A 114 -9.01 15.73 3.17
C ARG A 114 -8.40 17.09 3.53
N GLU A 115 -8.55 18.10 2.68
CA GLU A 115 -8.00 19.44 2.92
C GLU A 115 -8.53 20.05 4.22
N ALA A 116 -9.84 19.93 4.48
CA ALA A 116 -10.45 20.40 5.71
C ALA A 116 -9.90 19.66 6.94
N TRP A 117 -9.78 18.32 6.87
CA TRP A 117 -9.21 17.51 7.94
C TRP A 117 -7.76 17.90 8.23
N LEU A 118 -6.94 18.05 7.18
CA LEU A 118 -5.54 18.46 7.30
C LEU A 118 -5.41 19.85 7.93
N ARG A 119 -6.21 20.82 7.49
CA ARG A 119 -6.20 22.17 8.07
C ARG A 119 -6.52 22.12 9.56
N SER A 120 -7.56 21.40 9.96
CA SER A 120 -7.89 21.23 11.38
C SER A 120 -6.77 20.56 12.17
N CYS A 121 -6.05 19.60 11.56
CA CYS A 121 -4.91 18.95 12.21
C CYS A 121 -3.73 19.91 12.39
N LEU A 122 -3.40 20.70 11.37
CA LEU A 122 -2.33 21.69 11.41
C LEU A 122 -2.58 22.81 12.44
N ASP A 123 -3.86 23.13 12.68
CA ASP A 123 -4.32 24.10 13.68
C ASP A 123 -4.52 23.48 15.08
N TYR A 124 -4.17 22.20 15.30
CA TYR A 124 -4.42 21.44 16.54
C TYR A 124 -5.90 21.41 17.00
N ASN A 125 -6.83 21.60 16.07
CA ASN A 125 -8.27 21.57 16.35
C ASN A 125 -8.80 20.13 16.32
N GLU A 126 -8.46 19.37 17.36
CA GLU A 126 -8.86 17.96 17.50
C GLU A 126 -10.38 17.73 17.39
N PRO A 127 -11.26 18.52 18.04
CA PRO A 127 -12.70 18.31 17.95
C PRO A 127 -13.22 18.43 16.51
N GLU A 128 -12.74 19.43 15.76
CA GLU A 128 -13.15 19.64 14.37
C GLU A 128 -12.59 18.55 13.45
N ALA A 129 -11.31 18.19 13.60
CA ALA A 129 -10.69 17.11 12.84
C ALA A 129 -11.45 15.78 13.04
N GLN A 130 -11.86 15.48 14.28
CA GLN A 130 -12.66 14.30 14.59
C GLN A 130 -14.08 14.39 14.00
N ARG A 131 -14.73 15.55 14.08
CA ARG A 131 -16.04 15.79 13.45
C ARG A 131 -16.01 15.52 11.95
N ILE A 132 -14.95 15.99 11.26
CA ILE A 132 -14.75 15.77 9.82
C ILE A 132 -14.59 14.28 9.52
N LEU A 133 -13.77 13.55 10.29
CA LEU A 133 -13.60 12.11 10.08
C LEU A 133 -14.89 11.32 10.32
N VAL A 134 -15.65 11.63 11.38
CA VAL A 134 -16.94 10.99 11.65
C VAL A 134 -17.92 11.21 10.50
N GLN A 135 -17.97 12.44 9.96
CA GLN A 135 -18.80 12.74 8.79
C GLN A 135 -18.30 11.99 7.54
N ALA A 136 -16.99 11.94 7.30
CA ALA A 136 -16.42 11.22 6.18
C ALA A 136 -16.79 9.72 6.21
N PHE A 137 -16.65 9.06 7.37
CA PHE A 137 -17.03 7.65 7.53
C PHE A 137 -18.53 7.40 7.48
N ALA A 138 -19.37 8.42 7.69
CA ALA A 138 -20.82 8.32 7.51
C ALA A 138 -21.24 8.47 6.03
N LEU A 139 -20.46 9.22 5.24
CA LEU A 139 -20.78 9.54 3.84
C LEU A 139 -20.11 8.62 2.82
N TYR A 140 -18.94 8.08 3.14
CA TYR A 140 -18.10 7.32 2.22
C TYR A 140 -17.75 5.93 2.77
N PRO A 141 -17.47 4.95 1.88
CA PRO A 141 -16.92 3.66 2.29
C PRO A 141 -15.62 3.83 3.10
N VAL A 142 -15.43 2.96 4.09
CA VAL A 142 -14.26 2.97 4.98
C VAL A 142 -12.96 2.92 4.18
N GLU A 143 -12.91 2.05 3.18
CA GLU A 143 -11.78 1.88 2.26
C GLU A 143 -11.37 3.21 1.62
N LEU A 144 -12.37 3.97 1.16
CA LEU A 144 -12.16 5.23 0.47
C LEU A 144 -11.68 6.33 1.43
N VAL A 145 -12.25 6.43 2.64
CA VAL A 145 -11.78 7.38 3.66
C VAL A 145 -10.35 7.04 4.09
N CYS A 146 -10.05 5.77 4.31
CA CYS A 146 -8.71 5.32 4.68
C CYS A 146 -7.66 5.67 3.61
N SER A 147 -7.95 5.50 2.33
CA SER A 147 -6.99 5.81 1.26
C SER A 147 -6.96 7.29 0.87
N GLU A 148 -8.12 7.92 0.68
CA GLU A 148 -8.22 9.26 0.08
C GLU A 148 -8.11 10.39 1.09
N VAL A 149 -8.49 10.15 2.34
CA VAL A 149 -8.43 11.17 3.40
C VAL A 149 -7.22 10.90 4.29
N LEU A 150 -7.17 9.73 4.92
CA LEU A 150 -6.13 9.43 5.91
C LEU A 150 -4.77 9.15 5.27
N GLN A 151 -4.64 8.16 4.38
CA GLN A 151 -3.36 7.78 3.79
C GLN A 151 -2.75 8.93 2.95
N LYS A 152 -3.53 9.50 2.02
CA LYS A 152 -3.07 10.67 1.24
C LYS A 152 -2.79 11.88 2.14
N GLY A 153 -3.62 12.13 3.14
CA GLY A 153 -3.39 13.24 4.08
C GLY A 153 -2.09 13.08 4.88
N LEU A 154 -1.82 11.88 5.41
CA LEU A 154 -0.57 11.59 6.09
C LEU A 154 0.63 11.69 5.14
N SER A 155 0.48 11.30 3.87
CA SER A 155 1.52 11.52 2.85
C SER A 155 1.77 13.01 2.58
N GLU A 156 0.73 13.84 2.55
CA GLU A 156 0.85 15.30 2.38
C GLU A 156 1.52 15.96 3.59
N ILE A 157 1.20 15.50 4.80
CA ILE A 157 1.83 15.93 6.05
C ILE A 157 3.30 15.51 6.08
N GLY A 158 3.61 14.25 5.74
CA GLY A 158 4.99 13.76 5.65
C GLY A 158 5.81 14.54 4.63
N LYS A 159 5.23 14.85 3.46
CA LYS A 159 5.85 15.72 2.46
C LYS A 159 6.02 17.15 2.97
N GLY A 160 5.02 17.71 3.65
CA GLY A 160 5.11 19.05 4.24
C GLY A 160 6.16 19.14 5.34
N TRP A 161 6.33 18.08 6.13
CA TRP A 161 7.36 17.96 7.14
C TRP A 161 8.74 17.87 6.48
N TYR A 162 8.85 17.02 5.46
CA TYR A 162 10.05 16.91 4.64
C TYR A 162 10.47 18.23 4.00
N GLU A 163 9.50 19.06 3.58
CA GLU A 163 9.71 20.39 2.99
C GLU A 163 9.87 21.52 4.02
N GLY A 164 9.89 21.22 5.32
CA GLY A 164 9.99 22.22 6.40
C GLY A 164 8.76 23.12 6.57
N ARG A 165 7.66 22.84 5.87
CA ARG A 165 6.37 23.57 5.96
C ARG A 165 5.49 23.08 7.11
N VAL A 166 5.72 21.86 7.58
CA VAL A 166 4.98 21.23 8.70
C VAL A 166 5.98 20.86 9.78
N SER A 167 5.66 21.21 11.03
CA SER A 167 6.50 20.85 12.18
C SER A 167 6.42 19.35 12.50
N VAL A 168 7.45 18.81 13.16
CA VAL A 168 7.43 17.44 13.71
C VAL A 168 6.21 17.23 14.62
N GLN A 169 5.87 18.24 15.43
CA GLN A 169 4.74 18.19 16.35
C GLN A 169 3.39 18.06 15.62
N GLN A 170 3.22 18.76 14.48
CA GLN A 170 2.02 18.64 13.64
C GLN A 170 1.94 17.28 12.93
N GLU A 171 3.08 16.75 12.47
CA GLU A 171 3.15 15.38 11.92
C GLU A 171 2.70 14.38 12.97
N HIS A 172 3.32 14.39 14.15
CA HIS A 172 2.99 13.48 15.23
C HIS A 172 1.53 13.60 15.67
N PHE A 173 1.00 14.82 15.81
CA PHE A 173 -0.40 15.05 16.15
C PHE A 173 -1.35 14.43 15.11
N THR A 174 -1.08 14.67 13.83
CA THR A 174 -1.94 14.20 12.73
C THR A 174 -1.90 12.67 12.61
N SER A 175 -0.70 12.08 12.62
CA SER A 175 -0.50 10.63 12.59
C SER A 175 -1.14 9.93 13.79
N SER A 176 -1.00 10.49 15.00
CA SER A 176 -1.61 9.95 16.23
C SER A 176 -3.13 9.99 16.16
N LEU A 177 -3.72 11.07 15.65
CA LEU A 177 -5.17 11.18 15.51
C LEU A 177 -5.74 10.15 14.52
N ALA A 178 -5.05 9.96 13.38
CA ALA A 178 -5.43 8.97 12.39
C ALA A 178 -5.36 7.53 12.95
N VAL A 179 -4.27 7.17 13.64
CA VAL A 179 -4.10 5.87 14.30
C VAL A 179 -5.19 5.63 15.34
N ARG A 180 -5.44 6.60 16.23
CA ARG A 180 -6.47 6.50 17.28
C ARG A 180 -7.86 6.26 16.69
N GLN A 181 -8.19 6.91 15.57
CA GLN A 181 -9.47 6.69 14.90
C GLN A 181 -9.61 5.24 14.39
N LEU A 182 -8.56 4.66 13.82
CA LEU A 182 -8.57 3.27 13.36
C LEU A 182 -8.71 2.28 14.54
N GLU A 183 -8.03 2.54 15.66
CA GLU A 183 -8.12 1.72 16.87
C GLU A 183 -9.52 1.73 17.48
N VAL A 184 -10.20 2.88 17.50
CA VAL A 184 -11.62 2.99 17.91
C VAL A 184 -12.53 2.18 16.99
N MET A 185 -12.28 2.19 15.68
CA MET A 185 -13.04 1.37 14.73
C MET A 185 -12.78 -0.13 14.93
N LEU A 186 -11.54 -0.52 15.24
CA LEU A 186 -11.17 -1.91 15.51
C LEU A 186 -11.78 -2.43 16.81
N SER A 187 -11.86 -1.61 17.86
CA SER A 187 -12.38 -2.02 19.18
C SER A 187 -13.89 -2.30 19.19
N SER A 188 -14.62 -1.74 18.22
CA SER A 188 -16.07 -1.95 18.06
C SER A 188 -16.43 -3.12 17.13
N MET A 189 -15.44 -3.86 16.62
CA MET A 189 -15.68 -4.97 15.69
C MET A 189 -16.16 -6.24 16.39
N THR A 190 -17.05 -6.95 15.69
CA THR A 190 -17.60 -8.24 16.12
C THR A 190 -16.63 -9.39 15.83
N GLN A 191 -16.96 -10.57 16.36
CA GLN A 191 -16.13 -11.77 16.23
C GLN A 191 -15.94 -12.18 14.76
N ALA A 192 -14.77 -12.76 14.46
CA ALA A 192 -14.44 -13.27 13.14
C ALA A 192 -15.47 -14.30 12.66
N SER A 193 -15.83 -14.23 11.38
CA SER A 193 -16.81 -15.10 10.73
C SER A 193 -16.18 -16.05 9.71
N ARG A 194 -14.89 -15.86 9.38
CA ARG A 194 -14.12 -16.73 8.48
C ARG A 194 -13.16 -17.61 9.26
N HIS A 195 -12.86 -18.78 8.70
CA HIS A 195 -11.77 -19.63 9.15
C HIS A 195 -10.43 -19.10 8.65
N GLY A 196 -9.38 -19.25 9.47
CA GLY A 196 -8.03 -18.80 9.16
C GLY A 196 -7.65 -17.58 9.98
N ARG A 197 -6.43 -17.64 10.54
CA ARG A 197 -5.88 -16.61 11.41
C ARG A 197 -4.72 -15.92 10.72
N ILE A 198 -4.76 -14.59 10.70
CA ILE A 198 -3.75 -13.75 10.06
C ILE A 198 -3.00 -13.00 11.16
N LEU A 199 -1.67 -13.08 11.17
CA LEU A 199 -0.84 -12.23 12.01
C LEU A 199 -0.39 -11.02 11.19
N VAL A 200 -0.56 -9.81 11.73
CA VAL A 200 -0.07 -8.58 11.09
C VAL A 200 0.95 -7.91 12.02
N ALA A 201 2.11 -7.58 11.48
CA ALA A 201 3.22 -6.97 12.22
C ALA A 201 4.02 -6.00 11.36
N CYS A 202 4.79 -5.12 12.00
CA CYS A 202 5.89 -4.43 11.35
C CYS A 202 7.24 -5.05 11.80
N PRO A 203 8.24 -5.17 10.91
CA PRO A 203 9.51 -5.81 11.24
C PRO A 203 10.33 -4.95 12.25
N PRO A 204 11.47 -5.46 12.76
CA PRO A 204 12.34 -4.68 13.61
C PRO A 204 12.71 -3.35 12.95
N ASN A 205 12.78 -2.28 13.77
CA ASN A 205 13.02 -0.89 13.37
C ASN A 205 11.91 -0.22 12.54
N GLU A 206 10.79 -0.88 12.29
CA GLU A 206 9.64 -0.25 11.63
C GLU A 206 8.62 0.29 12.64
N GLN A 207 8.51 1.61 12.73
CA GLN A 207 7.58 2.31 13.63
C GLN A 207 6.27 2.71 12.94
N HIS A 208 6.21 2.69 11.61
CA HIS A 208 5.05 3.15 10.86
C HIS A 208 3.97 2.07 10.81
N THR A 209 2.98 2.21 11.70
CA THR A 209 1.89 1.24 11.89
C THR A 209 0.67 1.49 11.02
N PHE A 210 0.52 2.70 10.46
CA PHE A 210 -0.73 3.12 9.82
C PHE A 210 -1.21 2.16 8.71
N GLY A 211 -0.32 1.77 7.79
CA GLY A 211 -0.65 0.83 6.71
C GLY A 211 -1.07 -0.54 7.23
N ALA A 212 -0.37 -1.06 8.24
CA ALA A 212 -0.69 -2.33 8.88
C ALA A 212 -2.03 -2.29 9.64
N LEU A 213 -2.35 -1.17 10.29
CA LEU A 213 -3.63 -0.93 10.97
C LEU A 213 -4.80 -0.84 10.00
N VAL A 214 -4.65 -0.10 8.90
CA VAL A 214 -5.68 -0.04 7.86
C VAL A 214 -5.90 -1.44 7.26
N LEU A 215 -4.84 -2.20 6.96
CA LEU A 215 -5.00 -3.56 6.47
C LEU A 215 -5.72 -4.45 7.48
N THR A 216 -5.37 -4.35 8.76
CA THR A 216 -6.04 -5.05 9.86
C THR A 216 -7.53 -4.72 9.90
N LEU A 217 -7.88 -3.44 9.81
CA LEU A 217 -9.26 -2.96 9.72
C LEU A 217 -10.01 -3.60 8.54
N LEU A 218 -9.41 -3.56 7.35
CA LEU A 218 -10.03 -4.06 6.12
C LEU A 218 -10.22 -5.59 6.12
N LEU A 219 -9.29 -6.33 6.72
CA LEU A 219 -9.36 -7.78 6.89
C LEU A 219 -10.43 -8.18 7.91
N ARG A 220 -10.46 -7.50 9.08
CA ARG A 220 -11.45 -7.74 10.12
C ARG A 220 -12.87 -7.43 9.65
N ARG A 221 -13.06 -6.36 8.86
CA ARG A 221 -14.33 -6.04 8.19
C ARG A 221 -14.81 -7.12 7.22
N ARG A 222 -13.88 -7.87 6.62
CA ARG A 222 -14.18 -9.02 5.75
C ARG A 222 -14.42 -10.31 6.54
N GLY A 223 -14.30 -10.28 7.87
CA GLY A 223 -14.59 -11.40 8.77
C GLY A 223 -13.38 -12.25 9.15
N TRP A 224 -12.16 -11.86 8.77
CA TRP A 224 -10.95 -12.59 9.13
C TRP A 224 -10.59 -12.41 10.61
N GLU A 225 -10.06 -13.47 11.22
CA GLU A 225 -9.40 -13.36 12.52
C GLU A 225 -8.00 -12.77 12.29
N VAL A 226 -7.75 -11.57 12.83
CA VAL A 226 -6.47 -10.88 12.68
C VAL A 226 -5.91 -10.59 14.06
N ILE A 227 -4.68 -11.03 14.30
CA ILE A 227 -3.87 -10.66 15.45
C ILE A 227 -2.89 -9.60 14.98
N TYR A 228 -2.93 -8.43 15.59
CA TYR A 228 -2.07 -7.31 15.26
C TYR A 228 -1.03 -7.11 16.37
N LEU A 229 0.26 -7.21 16.03
CA LEU A 229 1.37 -7.10 17.01
C LEU A 229 1.94 -5.69 17.14
N GLY A 230 1.58 -4.78 16.25
CA GLY A 230 2.11 -3.41 16.28
C GLY A 230 3.42 -3.22 15.52
N ALA A 231 4.08 -2.12 15.86
CA ALA A 231 5.36 -1.71 15.34
C ALA A 231 6.52 -2.52 15.94
N ASN A 232 7.67 -2.49 15.25
CA ASN A 232 8.96 -2.89 15.78
C ASN A 232 8.97 -4.28 16.45
N VAL A 233 8.40 -5.27 15.77
CA VAL A 233 8.28 -6.62 16.32
C VAL A 233 9.62 -7.36 16.20
N PRO A 234 10.29 -7.70 17.32
CA PRO A 234 11.56 -8.42 17.29
C PRO A 234 11.38 -9.85 16.75
N VAL A 235 12.38 -10.35 16.02
CA VAL A 235 12.41 -11.76 15.57
C VAL A 235 12.77 -12.70 16.72
N GLN A 236 13.47 -12.18 17.74
CA GLN A 236 13.86 -12.93 18.94
C GLN A 236 12.61 -13.50 19.63
N ARG A 237 12.56 -14.84 19.78
CA ARG A 237 11.43 -15.59 20.35
C ARG A 237 10.10 -15.46 19.59
N LEU A 238 10.09 -14.93 18.35
CA LEU A 238 8.88 -14.88 17.53
C LEU A 238 8.30 -16.28 17.28
N GLU A 239 9.14 -17.31 17.21
CA GLU A 239 8.73 -18.72 17.05
C GLU A 239 7.79 -19.22 18.17
N GLU A 240 7.98 -18.76 19.42
CA GLU A 240 7.12 -19.09 20.57
C GLU A 240 5.72 -18.47 20.38
N SER A 241 5.69 -17.20 19.96
CA SER A 241 4.46 -16.48 19.63
C SER A 241 3.74 -17.13 18.45
N LEU A 242 4.46 -17.50 17.38
CA LEU A 242 3.91 -18.18 16.21
C LEU A 242 3.30 -19.53 16.57
N THR A 243 3.92 -20.28 17.48
CA THR A 243 3.38 -21.56 17.97
C THR A 243 2.08 -21.35 18.75
N THR A 244 2.03 -20.35 19.62
CA THR A 244 0.84 -20.03 20.42
C THR A 244 -0.29 -19.47 19.58
N ILE A 245 0.05 -18.57 18.65
CA ILE A 245 -0.90 -17.91 17.75
C ILE A 245 -1.38 -18.89 16.68
N ASN A 246 -0.55 -19.81 16.20
CA ASN A 246 -0.84 -20.72 15.09
C ASN A 246 -1.46 -19.99 13.86
N PRO A 247 -0.79 -18.96 13.30
CA PRO A 247 -1.33 -18.21 12.18
C PRO A 247 -1.21 -19.03 10.88
N HIS A 248 -2.18 -18.85 10.00
CA HIS A 248 -2.18 -19.43 8.65
C HIS A 248 -1.43 -18.55 7.65
N LEU A 249 -1.29 -17.25 7.97
CA LEU A 249 -0.59 -16.27 7.17
C LEU A 249 0.01 -15.21 8.10
N VAL A 250 1.26 -14.82 7.85
CA VAL A 250 1.86 -13.64 8.47
C VAL A 250 1.97 -12.55 7.41
N VAL A 251 1.53 -11.35 7.76
CA VAL A 251 1.61 -10.16 6.93
C VAL A 251 2.54 -9.16 7.60
N VAL A 252 3.55 -8.72 6.86
CA VAL A 252 4.54 -7.75 7.35
C VAL A 252 4.52 -6.49 6.49
N SER A 253 4.46 -5.33 7.14
CA SER A 253 4.49 -4.02 6.48
C SER A 253 5.81 -3.31 6.72
N ALA A 254 6.49 -2.86 5.67
CA ALA A 254 7.74 -2.09 5.73
C ALA A 254 7.66 -0.81 4.87
N GLN A 255 8.09 0.32 5.39
CA GLN A 255 8.05 1.64 4.73
C GLN A 255 9.43 2.12 4.27
N THR A 256 10.52 1.52 4.77
CA THR A 256 11.90 1.95 4.49
C THR A 256 12.77 0.79 4.00
N LEU A 257 13.92 1.10 3.38
CA LEU A 257 14.88 0.08 2.96
C LEU A 257 15.42 -0.70 4.17
N GLN A 258 15.68 -0.01 5.28
CA GLN A 258 16.13 -0.62 6.53
C GLN A 258 15.10 -1.60 7.11
N SER A 259 13.82 -1.25 7.14
CA SER A 259 12.76 -2.16 7.61
C SER A 259 12.56 -3.35 6.68
N ALA A 260 12.76 -3.17 5.37
CA ALA A 260 12.76 -4.28 4.43
C ALA A 260 13.95 -5.24 4.64
N SER A 261 15.13 -4.75 5.03
CA SER A 261 16.28 -5.62 5.30
C SER A 261 16.12 -6.40 6.61
N THR A 262 15.63 -5.77 7.68
CA THR A 262 15.37 -6.46 8.96
C THR A 262 14.23 -7.48 8.86
N MET A 263 13.32 -7.31 7.90
CA MET A 263 12.29 -8.28 7.58
C MET A 263 12.86 -9.61 7.04
N LEU A 264 14.07 -9.65 6.48
CA LEU A 264 14.67 -10.89 5.97
C LEU A 264 14.81 -11.97 7.04
N GLU A 265 15.21 -11.59 8.25
CA GLU A 265 15.30 -12.53 9.37
C GLU A 265 13.93 -13.13 9.72
N MET A 266 12.87 -12.31 9.66
CA MET A 266 11.50 -12.75 9.86
C MET A 266 11.04 -13.67 8.71
N ALA A 267 11.34 -13.34 7.45
CA ALA A 267 11.02 -14.17 6.30
C ALA A 267 11.70 -15.55 6.39
N ASN A 268 12.98 -15.59 6.75
CA ASN A 268 13.75 -16.83 6.93
C ASN A 268 13.17 -17.69 8.06
N LEU A 269 12.78 -17.08 9.19
CA LEU A 269 12.10 -17.77 10.28
C LEU A 269 10.78 -18.39 9.79
N LEU A 270 9.94 -17.60 9.12
CA LEU A 270 8.62 -18.04 8.62
C LEU A 270 8.74 -19.18 7.62
N GLN A 271 9.72 -19.12 6.71
CA GLN A 271 10.02 -20.20 5.78
C GLN A 271 10.44 -21.48 6.52
N ARG A 272 11.29 -21.37 7.55
CA ARG A 272 11.73 -22.52 8.36
C ARG A 272 10.59 -23.21 9.11
N VAL A 273 9.65 -22.43 9.65
CA VAL A 273 8.48 -22.96 10.38
C VAL A 273 7.30 -23.31 9.46
N GLY A 274 7.44 -23.07 8.15
CA GLY A 274 6.42 -23.42 7.16
C GLY A 274 5.18 -22.53 7.15
N ILE A 275 5.29 -21.29 7.65
CA ILE A 275 4.17 -20.33 7.66
C ILE A 275 4.33 -19.37 6.47
N PRO A 276 3.31 -19.23 5.59
CA PRO A 276 3.38 -18.28 4.48
C PRO A 276 3.55 -16.83 4.95
N LEU A 277 4.42 -16.10 4.25
CA LEU A 277 4.63 -14.66 4.42
C LEU A 277 3.97 -13.91 3.25
N ALA A 278 3.21 -12.88 3.58
CA ALA A 278 2.81 -11.84 2.64
C ALA A 278 3.33 -10.47 3.12
N TYR A 279 3.57 -9.56 2.19
CA TYR A 279 4.24 -8.30 2.51
C TYR A 279 3.79 -7.12 1.66
N GLY A 280 3.99 -5.93 2.19
CA GLY A 280 3.69 -4.68 1.50
C GLY A 280 4.27 -3.47 2.23
N GLY A 281 3.87 -2.29 1.78
CA GLY A 281 4.34 -1.00 2.29
C GLY A 281 5.12 -0.21 1.24
N LEU A 282 5.34 1.07 1.51
CA LEU A 282 5.74 2.07 0.52
C LEU A 282 7.08 1.73 -0.15
N VAL A 283 8.03 1.17 0.60
CA VAL A 283 9.37 0.86 0.07
C VAL A 283 9.31 -0.11 -1.12
N PHE A 284 8.37 -1.05 -1.12
CA PHE A 284 8.21 -2.01 -2.21
C PHE A 284 7.56 -1.39 -3.45
N ASN A 285 6.91 -0.23 -3.31
CA ASN A 285 6.40 0.56 -4.44
C ASN A 285 7.50 1.46 -4.99
N GLN A 286 8.28 2.09 -4.11
CA GLN A 286 9.40 2.96 -4.48
C GLN A 286 10.57 2.20 -5.10
N ILE A 287 10.82 0.98 -4.63
CA ILE A 287 11.94 0.13 -5.07
C ILE A 287 11.40 -1.25 -5.49
N PRO A 288 10.77 -1.38 -6.67
CA PRO A 288 10.18 -2.66 -7.11
C PRO A 288 11.19 -3.82 -7.17
N ALA A 289 12.48 -3.53 -7.36
CA ALA A 289 13.54 -4.52 -7.33
C ALA A 289 13.59 -5.30 -6.00
N LEU A 290 13.27 -4.66 -4.86
CA LEU A 290 13.23 -5.30 -3.53
C LEU A 290 12.35 -6.54 -3.48
N ARG A 291 11.30 -6.58 -4.30
CA ARG A 291 10.36 -7.70 -4.34
C ARG A 291 11.07 -9.03 -4.65
N GLN A 292 12.18 -9.00 -5.38
CA GLN A 292 12.98 -10.18 -5.73
C GLN A 292 13.86 -10.69 -4.58
N HIS A 293 14.03 -9.90 -3.51
CA HIS A 293 14.92 -10.21 -2.38
C HIS A 293 14.17 -10.74 -1.16
N ILE A 294 12.83 -10.68 -1.14
CA ILE A 294 12.00 -11.14 -0.03
C ILE A 294 11.27 -12.43 -0.41
N ALA A 295 11.47 -13.51 0.34
CA ALA A 295 10.70 -14.74 0.18
C ALA A 295 9.27 -14.56 0.71
N GLY A 296 8.32 -14.23 -0.16
CA GLY A 296 6.93 -14.08 0.24
C GLY A 296 6.02 -13.55 -0.87
N HIS A 297 4.77 -13.27 -0.52
CA HIS A 297 3.78 -12.76 -1.46
C HIS A 297 3.62 -11.24 -1.34
N PHE A 298 4.08 -10.50 -2.35
CA PHE A 298 3.80 -9.07 -2.43
C PHE A 298 2.29 -8.83 -2.60
N LEU A 299 1.71 -8.02 -1.72
CA LEU A 299 0.27 -7.77 -1.65
C LEU A 299 -0.25 -6.80 -2.73
N GLY A 300 0.66 -6.11 -3.42
CA GLY A 300 0.36 -5.09 -4.41
C GLY A 300 0.63 -3.68 -3.88
N GLU A 301 0.52 -2.71 -4.79
CA GLU A 301 0.85 -1.30 -4.52
C GLU A 301 -0.31 -0.54 -3.87
N ASP A 302 -1.51 -1.13 -3.90
CA ASP A 302 -2.76 -0.55 -3.44
C ASP A 302 -3.29 -1.31 -2.22
N LEU A 303 -3.33 -0.59 -1.09
CA LEU A 303 -3.79 -1.11 0.19
C LEU A 303 -5.26 -1.57 0.14
N GLN A 304 -6.10 -1.00 -0.72
CA GLN A 304 -7.49 -1.42 -0.89
C GLN A 304 -7.60 -2.79 -1.55
N LYS A 305 -6.63 -3.16 -2.40
CA LYS A 305 -6.58 -4.44 -3.12
C LYS A 305 -5.93 -5.56 -2.31
N ALA A 306 -5.07 -5.22 -1.34
CA ALA A 306 -4.37 -6.18 -0.50
C ALA A 306 -5.28 -7.26 0.17
N PRO A 307 -6.46 -6.93 0.73
CA PRO A 307 -7.37 -7.94 1.29
C PRO A 307 -7.81 -8.99 0.26
N HIS A 308 -8.04 -8.59 -1.00
CA HIS A 308 -8.40 -9.53 -2.06
C HIS A 308 -7.23 -10.46 -2.40
N THR A 309 -6.00 -9.93 -2.48
CA THR A 309 -4.80 -10.74 -2.67
C THR A 309 -4.64 -11.76 -1.54
N ILE A 310 -4.90 -11.36 -0.29
CA ILE A 310 -4.86 -12.27 0.87
C ILE A 310 -5.91 -13.37 0.74
N GLU A 311 -7.15 -13.02 0.38
CA GLU A 311 -8.22 -14.02 0.16
C GLU A 311 -7.82 -15.04 -0.91
N GLN A 312 -7.20 -14.60 -2.00
CA GLN A 312 -6.68 -15.49 -3.04
C GLN A 312 -5.61 -16.44 -2.49
N LEU A 313 -4.69 -15.97 -1.64
CA LEU A 313 -3.65 -16.82 -1.03
C LEU A 313 -4.23 -17.91 -0.14
N PHE A 314 -5.33 -17.64 0.58
CA PHE A 314 -6.03 -18.65 1.37
C PHE A 314 -6.77 -19.70 0.51
N HIS A 315 -7.26 -19.32 -0.66
CA HIS A 315 -7.97 -20.23 -1.57
C HIS A 315 -7.04 -21.01 -2.50
N SER A 316 -5.93 -20.42 -2.91
CA SER A 316 -4.98 -20.97 -3.87
C SER A 316 -3.57 -20.51 -3.48
N PRO A 317 -2.88 -21.27 -2.61
CA PRO A 317 -1.50 -20.96 -2.24
C PRO A 317 -0.63 -20.83 -3.49
N ARG A 318 0.01 -19.69 -3.65
CA ARG A 318 0.96 -19.46 -4.75
C ARG A 318 2.33 -20.01 -4.34
N GLU A 319 3.09 -20.52 -5.30
CA GLU A 319 4.50 -20.81 -5.03
C GLU A 319 5.25 -19.52 -4.70
N GLN A 320 6.10 -19.60 -3.67
CA GLN A 320 7.01 -18.51 -3.32
C GLN A 320 8.20 -18.55 -4.26
N HIS A 321 8.58 -17.41 -4.82
CA HIS A 321 9.84 -17.34 -5.57
C HIS A 321 11.01 -17.51 -4.60
N GLN A 322 12.12 -18.07 -5.07
CA GLN A 322 13.37 -18.04 -4.31
C GLN A 322 13.88 -16.60 -4.28
N PRO A 323 14.20 -16.04 -3.10
CA PRO A 323 14.75 -14.70 -3.00
C PRO A 323 16.20 -14.68 -3.52
N LYS A 324 16.60 -13.57 -4.12
CA LYS A 324 18.02 -13.27 -4.31
C LYS A 324 18.67 -13.09 -2.95
N GLN A 325 19.78 -13.78 -2.71
CA GLN A 325 20.50 -13.74 -1.44
C GLN A 325 21.79 -12.94 -1.56
N ALA A 326 22.19 -12.32 -0.46
CA ALA A 326 23.50 -11.68 -0.34
C ALA A 326 24.63 -12.70 -0.56
N THR A 327 25.60 -12.32 -1.40
CA THR A 327 26.78 -13.16 -1.65
C THR A 327 27.80 -13.03 -0.50
N ALA A 328 28.81 -13.92 -0.47
CA ALA A 328 29.90 -13.81 0.50
C ALA A 328 30.60 -12.43 0.46
N GLN A 329 30.73 -11.83 -0.72
CA GLN A 329 31.29 -10.49 -0.88
C GLN A 329 30.43 -9.40 -0.22
N HIS A 330 29.10 -9.53 -0.29
CA HIS A 330 28.19 -8.60 0.40
C HIS A 330 28.35 -8.71 1.92
N LEU A 331 28.39 -9.94 2.45
CA LEU A 331 28.56 -10.19 3.89
C LEU A 331 29.93 -9.68 4.39
N GLU A 332 31.00 -9.90 3.63
CA GLU A 332 32.33 -9.37 3.93
C GLU A 332 32.33 -7.82 3.92
N ALA A 333 31.67 -7.20 2.94
CA ALA A 333 31.54 -5.75 2.88
C ALA A 333 30.75 -5.17 4.07
N ILE A 334 29.66 -5.83 4.51
CA ILE A 334 28.89 -5.41 5.70
C ILE A 334 29.76 -5.45 6.94
N ASP A 335 30.45 -6.57 7.16
CA ASP A 335 31.28 -6.79 8.33
C ASP A 335 32.47 -5.81 8.36
N HIS A 336 33.11 -5.60 7.20
CA HIS A 336 34.18 -4.62 7.04
C HIS A 336 33.68 -3.19 7.29
N PHE A 337 32.57 -2.79 6.66
CA PHE A 337 32.00 -1.45 6.82
C PHE A 337 31.56 -1.20 8.25
N SER A 338 30.85 -2.14 8.88
CA SER A 338 30.33 -1.98 10.24
C SER A 338 31.44 -1.74 11.27
N ARG A 339 32.62 -2.37 11.10
CA ARG A 339 33.78 -2.15 11.97
C ARG A 339 34.41 -0.78 11.82
N HIS A 340 34.39 -0.20 10.61
CA HIS A 340 35.04 1.08 10.28
C HIS A 340 34.06 2.27 10.23
N ARG A 341 32.75 1.99 10.33
CA ARG A 341 31.69 2.99 10.28
C ARG A 341 31.87 4.09 11.33
N PRO A 342 32.22 3.80 12.61
CA PRO A 342 32.46 4.84 13.60
C PRO A 342 33.57 5.81 13.20
N GLU A 343 34.69 5.31 12.66
CA GLU A 343 35.81 6.14 12.18
C GLU A 343 35.41 6.98 10.98
N ILE A 344 34.71 6.38 10.01
CA ILE A 344 34.21 7.07 8.80
C ILE A 344 33.27 8.22 9.21
N GLU A 345 32.27 7.95 10.04
CA GLU A 345 31.30 8.96 10.46
C GLU A 345 31.94 10.06 11.31
N ALA A 346 32.91 9.71 12.17
CA ALA A 346 33.67 10.68 12.96
C ALA A 346 34.53 11.59 12.08
N GLN A 347 35.18 11.04 11.04
CA GLN A 347 35.93 11.83 10.08
C GLN A 347 35.02 12.79 9.30
N VAL A 348 33.91 12.30 8.76
CA VAL A 348 32.92 13.13 8.06
C VAL A 348 32.43 14.25 8.98
N GLN A 349 32.15 13.91 10.24
CA GLN A 349 31.75 14.91 11.23
C GLN A 349 32.84 15.95 11.48
N ALA A 350 34.11 15.55 11.58
CA ALA A 350 35.23 16.48 11.78
C ALA A 350 35.43 17.42 10.60
N THR A 351 35.33 16.91 9.37
CA THR A 351 35.52 17.68 8.14
C THR A 351 34.37 18.65 7.88
N MET A 352 33.12 18.25 8.14
CA MET A 352 31.94 19.07 7.87
C MET A 352 31.62 20.10 8.97
N ARG A 353 32.35 20.10 10.10
CA ARG A 353 32.15 21.06 11.23
C ARG A 353 32.18 22.53 10.82
N HIS A 354 32.88 22.86 9.74
CA HIS A 354 33.07 24.25 9.28
C HIS A 354 32.13 24.65 8.12
N ASN A 355 31.28 23.75 7.63
CA ASN A 355 30.47 23.96 6.41
C ASN A 355 29.00 24.33 6.69
N ASP A 356 28.75 25.07 7.78
CA ASP A 356 27.42 25.57 8.20
C ASP A 356 26.31 24.49 8.36
N LEU A 357 26.67 23.21 8.38
CA LEU A 357 25.74 22.10 8.54
C LEU A 357 25.48 21.86 10.04
N PRO A 358 24.21 21.94 10.50
CA PRO A 358 23.86 21.71 11.89
C PRO A 358 24.36 20.34 12.39
N PRO A 359 24.99 20.26 13.58
CA PRO A 359 25.56 19.01 14.08
C PRO A 359 24.55 17.85 14.18
N ASP A 360 23.32 18.14 14.58
CA ASP A 360 22.26 17.13 14.70
C ASP A 360 21.80 16.60 13.34
N LEU A 361 21.69 17.50 12.35
CA LEU A 361 21.34 17.13 10.97
C LEU A 361 22.43 16.26 10.35
N LEU A 362 23.70 16.61 10.56
CA LEU A 362 24.83 15.84 10.07
C LEU A 362 24.88 14.45 10.71
N LYS A 363 24.68 14.37 12.02
CA LYS A 363 24.61 13.10 12.74
C LYS A 363 23.48 12.21 12.21
N PHE A 364 22.28 12.78 12.04
CA PHE A 364 21.14 12.08 11.48
C PHE A 364 21.43 11.57 10.06
N THR A 365 21.99 12.42 9.20
CA THR A 365 22.34 12.07 7.81
C THR A 365 23.34 10.92 7.74
N ASN A 366 24.38 10.95 8.59
CA ASN A 366 25.35 9.85 8.70
C ASN A 366 24.68 8.54 9.12
N GLN A 367 23.79 8.61 10.12
CA GLN A 367 23.05 7.45 10.59
C GLN A 367 22.19 6.84 9.49
N GLU A 368 21.41 7.66 8.78
CA GLU A 368 20.54 7.21 7.69
C GLU A 368 21.32 6.61 6.52
N LEU A 369 22.38 7.28 6.04
CA LEU A 369 23.20 6.79 4.94
C LEU A 369 23.87 5.45 5.29
N GLY A 370 24.47 5.35 6.47
CA GLY A 370 25.12 4.11 6.91
C GLY A 370 24.12 2.96 7.15
N ASN A 371 22.91 3.27 7.65
CA ASN A 371 21.85 2.27 7.81
C ASN A 371 21.36 1.75 6.46
N ASN A 372 21.15 2.64 5.49
CA ASN A 372 20.74 2.26 4.15
C ASN A 372 21.82 1.45 3.43
N LEU A 373 23.10 1.84 3.52
CA LEU A 373 24.24 1.06 2.99
C LEU A 373 24.24 -0.37 3.53
N THR A 374 24.09 -0.50 4.85
CA THR A 374 24.02 -1.81 5.52
C THR A 374 22.82 -2.61 5.01
N ALA A 375 21.65 -1.97 4.89
CA ALA A 375 20.42 -2.62 4.44
C ALA A 375 20.52 -3.12 2.99
N ALA A 376 21.04 -2.30 2.07
CA ALA A 376 21.23 -2.66 0.67
C ALA A 376 22.18 -3.87 0.51
N LEU A 377 23.30 -3.85 1.25
CA LEU A 377 24.23 -4.98 1.27
C LEU A 377 23.60 -6.24 1.87
N GLN A 378 22.81 -6.12 2.95
CA GLN A 378 22.08 -7.26 3.56
C GLN A 378 21.09 -7.89 2.58
N LEU A 379 20.45 -7.06 1.75
CA LEU A 379 19.57 -7.50 0.68
C LEU A 379 20.36 -8.07 -0.52
N GLY A 380 21.68 -7.88 -0.57
CA GLY A 380 22.54 -8.42 -1.62
C GLY A 380 22.54 -7.61 -2.91
N ASP A 381 22.18 -6.32 -2.83
CA ASP A 381 22.14 -5.43 -3.98
C ASP A 381 22.34 -3.96 -3.56
N VAL A 382 23.50 -3.39 -3.89
CA VAL A 382 23.85 -2.00 -3.55
C VAL A 382 23.07 -0.99 -4.40
N THR A 383 22.54 -1.38 -5.57
CA THR A 383 21.75 -0.49 -6.44
C THR A 383 20.43 -0.07 -5.80
N LEU A 384 19.96 -0.80 -4.78
CA LEU A 384 18.79 -0.45 -3.96
C LEU A 384 18.94 0.90 -3.22
N LEU A 385 20.14 1.47 -3.19
CA LEU A 385 20.41 2.79 -2.60
C LEU A 385 20.03 3.96 -3.49
N GLU A 386 19.94 3.79 -4.81
CA GLU A 386 19.71 4.90 -5.76
C GLU A 386 18.48 5.75 -5.39
N PRO A 387 17.30 5.16 -5.07
CA PRO A 387 16.12 5.95 -4.68
C PRO A 387 16.32 6.68 -3.33
N ASN A 388 17.20 6.17 -2.46
CA ASN A 388 17.44 6.71 -1.13
C ASN A 388 18.45 7.87 -1.13
N ILE A 389 19.34 7.95 -2.12
CA ILE A 389 20.22 9.13 -2.28
C ILE A 389 19.42 10.37 -2.64
N SER A 390 18.39 10.27 -3.48
CA SER A 390 17.46 11.39 -3.70
C SER A 390 16.74 11.81 -2.41
N TRP A 391 16.49 10.87 -1.50
CA TRP A 391 15.88 11.17 -0.20
C TRP A 391 16.86 11.88 0.74
N VAL A 392 18.10 11.40 0.89
CA VAL A 392 19.18 12.07 1.64
C VAL A 392 19.45 13.47 1.06
N ALA A 393 19.45 13.57 -0.27
CA ALA A 393 19.59 14.83 -0.99
C ALA A 393 18.51 15.84 -0.62
N GLY A 394 17.24 15.46 -0.68
CA GLY A 394 16.18 16.37 -0.30
C GLY A 394 16.02 16.55 1.21
N LEU A 395 16.48 15.62 2.06
CA LEU A 395 16.50 15.81 3.51
C LEU A 395 17.50 16.90 3.91
N LEU A 396 18.68 16.90 3.28
CA LEU A 396 19.67 17.97 3.45
C LEU A 396 19.17 19.29 2.86
N ASN A 397 18.56 19.30 1.68
CA ASN A 397 18.05 20.51 1.04
C ASN A 397 16.89 21.17 1.83
N ASN A 398 16.05 20.38 2.50
CA ASN A 398 14.73 20.84 2.97
C ASN A 398 14.51 20.84 4.49
N TYR A 399 15.51 20.45 5.28
CA TYR A 399 15.49 20.83 6.69
C TYR A 399 15.32 22.37 6.79
N GLN A 400 14.88 22.89 7.94
CA GLN A 400 14.56 24.31 8.25
C GLN A 400 15.61 25.36 7.80
N TYR A 401 16.74 24.94 7.23
CA TYR A 401 17.90 25.68 6.77
C TYR A 401 17.96 25.93 5.25
N GLN A 402 17.13 25.32 4.40
CA GLN A 402 17.18 25.48 2.92
C GLN A 402 18.61 25.34 2.36
N LEU A 403 19.26 24.21 2.65
CA LEU A 403 20.70 24.07 2.40
C LEU A 403 21.00 24.03 0.89
N PRO A 404 22.00 24.80 0.38
CA PRO A 404 22.39 24.76 -1.01
C PRO A 404 22.77 23.35 -1.47
N GLN A 405 22.43 23.00 -2.72
CA GLN A 405 22.85 21.72 -3.35
C GLN A 405 24.37 21.48 -3.24
N GLN A 406 25.17 22.54 -3.25
CA GLN A 406 26.61 22.49 -3.04
C GLN A 406 27.02 21.84 -1.70
N LEU A 407 26.24 22.00 -0.62
CA LEU A 407 26.52 21.37 0.67
C LEU A 407 26.26 19.87 0.66
N LEU A 408 25.26 19.42 -0.12
CA LEU A 408 25.02 18.01 -0.35
C LEU A 408 26.18 17.38 -1.12
N ASP A 409 26.62 18.02 -2.21
CA ASP A 409 27.74 17.53 -3.00
C ASP A 409 29.02 17.45 -2.15
N GLN A 410 29.25 18.46 -1.30
CA GLN A 410 30.34 18.44 -0.31
C GLN A 410 30.18 17.30 0.69
N TYR A 411 28.98 17.05 1.22
CA TYR A 411 28.73 15.97 2.16
C TYR A 411 29.03 14.60 1.53
N ILE A 412 28.47 14.34 0.34
CA ILE A 412 28.68 13.09 -0.40
C ILE A 412 30.15 12.89 -0.74
N GLN A 413 30.83 13.94 -1.22
CA GLN A 413 32.27 13.86 -1.50
C GLN A 413 33.11 13.64 -0.24
N THR A 414 32.73 14.25 0.88
CA THR A 414 33.39 14.03 2.18
C THR A 414 33.20 12.58 2.64
N TYR A 415 31.99 12.03 2.52
CA TYR A 415 31.68 10.65 2.89
C TYR A 415 32.43 9.65 2.00
N ARG A 416 32.44 9.88 0.67
CA ARG A 416 33.23 9.12 -0.30
C ARG A 416 34.71 9.09 0.08
N THR A 417 35.29 10.25 0.41
CA THR A 417 36.69 10.38 0.79
C THR A 417 36.98 9.60 2.07
N ALA A 418 36.12 9.68 3.08
CA ALA A 418 36.27 8.95 4.33
C ALA A 418 36.21 7.42 4.12
N ILE A 419 35.27 6.94 3.30
CA ILE A 419 35.19 5.53 2.91
C ILE A 419 36.48 5.08 2.21
N GLN A 420 36.99 5.84 1.24
CA GLN A 420 38.22 5.49 0.50
C GLN A 420 39.46 5.39 1.41
N GLN A 421 39.48 6.12 2.52
CA GLN A 421 40.60 6.11 3.46
C GLN A 421 40.51 4.98 4.50
N HIS A 422 39.30 4.60 4.88
CA HIS A 422 39.07 3.64 5.96
C HIS A 422 38.70 2.23 5.48
N LEU A 423 38.15 2.08 4.27
CA LEU A 423 37.81 0.77 3.74
C LEU A 423 38.96 0.15 2.95
N ASP A 424 39.22 -1.13 3.18
CA ASP A 424 40.11 -1.93 2.35
C ASP A 424 39.54 -2.05 0.92
N PRO A 425 40.35 -1.86 -0.14
CA PRO A 425 39.86 -1.88 -1.52
C PRO A 425 39.22 -3.19 -1.98
N GLU A 426 39.62 -4.34 -1.41
CA GLU A 426 39.05 -5.63 -1.78
C GLU A 426 37.78 -5.90 -0.97
N LYS A 427 37.83 -5.70 0.35
CA LYS A 427 36.70 -5.99 1.26
C LYS A 427 35.59 -4.96 1.17
N GLY A 428 35.93 -3.70 0.90
CA GLY A 428 35.00 -2.59 0.74
C GLY A 428 34.56 -2.35 -0.72
N LYS A 429 34.99 -3.20 -1.66
CA LYS A 429 34.84 -2.98 -3.10
C LYS A 429 33.42 -2.57 -3.52
N LEU A 430 32.40 -3.30 -3.06
CA LEU A 430 31.00 -3.03 -3.44
C LEU A 430 30.54 -1.63 -3.06
N ILE A 431 31.00 -1.12 -1.91
CA ILE A 431 30.67 0.22 -1.43
C ILE A 431 31.48 1.27 -2.21
N LEU A 432 32.78 1.00 -2.41
CA LEU A 432 33.69 1.90 -3.13
C LEU A 432 33.26 2.09 -4.60
N ASP A 433 32.94 1.00 -5.29
CA ASP A 433 32.48 1.02 -6.69
C ASP A 433 31.17 1.82 -6.80
N TRP A 434 30.20 1.56 -5.92
CA TRP A 434 28.94 2.32 -5.92
C TRP A 434 29.13 3.81 -5.67
N PHE A 435 30.00 4.19 -4.71
CA PHE A 435 30.32 5.60 -4.49
C PHE A 435 31.08 6.20 -5.67
N ALA A 436 31.84 5.42 -6.45
CA ALA A 436 32.53 5.92 -7.64
C ALA A 436 31.55 6.25 -8.78
N ASP A 437 30.49 5.47 -8.92
CA ASP A 437 29.45 5.62 -9.94
C ASP A 437 28.43 6.74 -9.61
N LEU A 438 28.47 7.26 -8.39
CA LEU A 438 27.60 8.36 -7.96
C LEU A 438 28.03 9.68 -8.62
N HIS A 439 27.28 10.15 -9.62
CA HIS A 439 27.56 11.39 -10.35
C HIS A 439 26.87 12.62 -9.76
#